data_AF-A0A2E6GQH1-F1
#
_entry.id   AF-A0A2E6GQH1-F1
#
_cell.length_a   1.000
_cell.length_b   1.000
_cell.length_c   1.000
_cell.angle_alpha   90.00
_cell.angle_beta   90.00
_cell.angle_gamma   90.00
#
_symmetry.space_group_name_H-M   'P 1'
#
loop_
_entity.id
_entity.type
_entity.pdbx_description
1 polymer ?
#
loop_
_entity_poly.entity_id
_entity_poly.type
_entity_poly.pdbx_seq_one_letter_code
_entity_poly.pdbx_strand_id
1 'polypeptide(L)'
;MSFAVVNVKIDTDTVTKDVIVIKEVVIESPEITYEKVDGKANFDVIQKNVDDYAKSKGLGGEKKEAKSDEEGPKLRIENLYVRNGKVALKTGFTLGKEIGGSLPTIHLKDIGEKGKGATIGEVTSQIVSAIVGSVTNVGKSLFDGAQKALKGAAEGAKKLLEGGQTVLVRCSKAPPSP
;
A
#
# COMPACT_ATOMS: atom_id res chain seq x y z
N MET A 1 4.06 -10.72 -5.55
CA MET A 1 2.69 -10.25 -5.84
C MET A 1 2.03 -11.29 -6.70
N SER A 2 0.86 -11.77 -6.29
CA SER A 2 -0.02 -12.61 -7.11
C SER A 2 -1.32 -11.85 -7.35
N PHE A 3 -1.90 -12.04 -8.53
CA PHE A 3 -3.22 -11.55 -8.88
C PHE A 3 -4.17 -12.75 -8.94
N ALA A 4 -5.31 -12.69 -8.24
CA ALA A 4 -6.23 -13.82 -8.22
C ALA A 4 -7.07 -13.87 -9.50
N VAL A 5 -7.67 -12.73 -9.89
CA VAL A 5 -8.47 -12.61 -11.12
C VAL A 5 -8.35 -11.19 -11.67
N VAL A 6 -8.16 -11.07 -12.99
CA VAL A 6 -8.30 -9.81 -13.74
C VAL A 6 -9.49 -9.95 -14.67
N ASN A 7 -10.59 -9.25 -14.38
CA ASN A 7 -11.76 -9.19 -15.26
C ASN A 7 -11.72 -7.90 -16.06
N VAL A 8 -11.95 -7.99 -17.38
CA VAL A 8 -12.02 -6.83 -18.28
C VAL A 8 -13.31 -6.91 -19.09
N LYS A 9 -14.17 -5.89 -18.98
CA LYS A 9 -15.35 -5.71 -19.81
C LYS A 9 -15.08 -4.63 -20.85
N ILE A 10 -15.00 -5.04 -22.11
CA ILE A 10 -14.73 -4.16 -23.25
C ILE A 10 -16.04 -3.85 -23.96
N ASP A 11 -16.20 -2.61 -24.41
CA ASP A 11 -17.26 -2.25 -25.35
C ASP A 11 -16.86 -2.69 -26.76
N THR A 12 -17.41 -3.81 -27.22
CA THR A 12 -17.08 -4.42 -28.52
C THR A 12 -17.33 -3.49 -29.71
N ASP A 13 -18.25 -2.54 -29.59
CA ASP A 13 -18.60 -1.59 -30.66
C ASP A 13 -17.57 -0.47 -30.81
N THR A 14 -16.58 -0.43 -29.92
CA THR A 14 -15.51 0.58 -29.90
C THR A 14 -14.14 0.02 -30.26
N VAL A 15 -14.01 -1.31 -30.38
CA VAL A 15 -12.73 -1.99 -30.62
C VAL A 15 -12.12 -1.63 -31.98
N THR A 16 -12.96 -1.32 -32.98
CA THR A 16 -12.52 -0.88 -34.32
C THR A 16 -12.42 0.65 -34.46
N LYS A 17 -12.68 1.41 -33.38
CA LYS A 17 -12.61 2.86 -33.37
C LYS A 17 -11.26 3.32 -32.86
N ASP A 18 -10.94 4.60 -33.09
CA ASP A 18 -9.71 5.24 -32.61
C ASP A 18 -9.55 5.20 -31.08
N VAL A 19 -10.67 5.05 -30.35
CA VAL A 19 -10.72 4.94 -28.89
C VAL A 19 -11.50 3.70 -28.50
N ILE A 20 -10.82 2.77 -27.84
CA ILE A 20 -11.40 1.57 -27.25
C ILE A 20 -11.92 1.90 -25.86
N VAL A 21 -13.21 1.66 -25.63
CA VAL A 21 -13.86 1.87 -24.33
C VAL A 21 -13.87 0.56 -23.55
N ILE A 22 -13.33 0.61 -22.34
CA ILE A 22 -13.36 -0.45 -21.35
C ILE A 22 -14.35 -0.01 -20.27
N LYS A 23 -15.48 -0.71 -20.16
CA LYS A 23 -16.53 -0.40 -19.18
C LYS A 23 -16.06 -0.70 -17.75
N GLU A 24 -15.33 -1.79 -17.59
CA GLU A 24 -14.90 -2.24 -16.27
C GLU A 24 -13.59 -3.02 -16.32
N VAL A 25 -12.71 -2.72 -15.38
CA VAL A 25 -11.56 -3.54 -15.02
C VAL A 25 -11.67 -3.88 -13.53
N VAL A 26 -11.58 -5.16 -13.16
CA VAL A 26 -11.58 -5.60 -11.77
C VAL A 26 -10.30 -6.39 -11.49
N ILE A 27 -9.53 -5.92 -10.52
CA ILE A 27 -8.40 -6.62 -9.92
C ILE A 27 -8.88 -7.18 -8.58
N GLU A 28 -9.09 -8.48 -8.56
CA GLU A 28 -9.67 -9.18 -7.41
C GLU A 28 -8.57 -9.75 -6.51
N SER A 29 -8.74 -9.53 -5.20
CA SER A 29 -7.93 -10.13 -4.13
C SER A 29 -6.41 -10.05 -4.34
N PRO A 30 -5.82 -8.88 -4.59
CA PRO A 30 -4.37 -8.76 -4.67
C PRO A 30 -3.72 -9.06 -3.31
N GLU A 31 -2.68 -9.89 -3.30
CA GLU A 31 -1.90 -10.19 -2.09
C GLU A 31 -0.49 -9.58 -2.16
N ILE A 32 -0.18 -8.76 -1.16
CA ILE A 32 1.06 -7.98 -1.09
C ILE A 32 1.73 -8.22 0.27
N THR A 33 2.87 -8.88 0.27
CA THR A 33 3.67 -9.10 1.48
C THR A 33 4.85 -8.14 1.52
N TYR A 34 4.97 -7.39 2.62
CA TYR A 34 6.10 -6.53 2.96
C TYR A 34 7.09 -7.28 3.83
N GLU A 35 8.35 -7.37 3.39
CA GLU A 35 9.41 -8.02 4.17
C GLU A 35 10.58 -7.06 4.49
N LYS A 36 11.05 -7.06 5.74
CA LYS A 36 12.28 -6.36 6.18
C LYS A 36 13.21 -7.34 6.88
N VAL A 37 14.34 -7.63 6.24
CA VAL A 37 15.44 -8.47 6.76
C VAL A 37 16.72 -7.61 6.85
N ASP A 38 17.44 -7.67 7.98
CA ASP A 38 18.76 -7.05 8.18
C ASP A 38 18.88 -5.58 7.76
N GLY A 39 17.93 -4.73 8.18
CA GLY A 39 18.01 -3.27 7.98
C GLY A 39 17.70 -2.79 6.56
N LYS A 40 17.70 -3.67 5.55
CA LYS A 40 17.21 -3.38 4.19
C LYS A 40 15.74 -3.77 4.10
N ALA A 41 14.84 -2.79 4.13
CA ALA A 41 13.43 -3.07 3.88
C ALA A 41 13.20 -3.19 2.38
N ASN A 42 12.56 -4.27 1.94
CA ASN A 42 11.96 -4.30 0.62
C ASN A 42 10.95 -3.14 0.47
N PHE A 43 10.36 -2.67 1.58
CA PHE A 43 9.53 -1.48 1.62
C PHE A 43 10.25 -0.17 1.28
N ASP A 44 11.44 0.08 1.82
CA ASP A 44 12.22 1.30 1.50
C ASP A 44 12.61 1.28 0.01
N VAL A 45 12.90 0.09 -0.52
CA VAL A 45 13.18 -0.13 -1.94
C VAL A 45 11.93 0.01 -2.81
N ILE A 46 10.78 -0.54 -2.42
CA ILE A 46 9.51 -0.39 -3.16
C ILE A 46 9.02 1.05 -3.07
N GLN A 47 9.08 1.70 -1.92
CA GLN A 47 8.73 3.10 -1.75
C GLN A 47 9.64 3.98 -2.59
N LYS A 48 10.96 3.74 -2.57
CA LYS A 48 11.90 4.43 -3.43
C LYS A 48 11.66 4.13 -4.90
N ASN A 49 11.47 2.88 -5.28
CA ASN A 49 11.21 2.50 -6.67
C ASN A 49 9.88 3.06 -7.16
N VAL A 50 8.89 3.20 -6.30
CA VAL A 50 7.61 3.81 -6.66
C VAL A 50 7.73 5.32 -6.68
N ASP A 51 8.42 5.95 -5.72
CA ASP A 51 8.71 7.39 -5.78
C ASP A 51 9.55 7.72 -7.02
N ASP A 52 10.51 6.88 -7.38
CA ASP A 52 11.38 7.02 -8.56
C ASP A 52 10.61 6.69 -9.84
N TYR A 53 9.71 5.70 -9.84
CA TYR A 53 8.78 5.43 -10.95
C TYR A 53 7.81 6.61 -11.13
N ALA A 54 7.27 7.14 -10.03
CA ALA A 54 6.41 8.31 -10.00
C ALA A 54 7.13 9.53 -10.57
N LYS A 55 8.36 9.80 -10.12
CA LYS A 55 9.16 10.93 -10.60
C LYS A 55 9.61 10.74 -12.05
N SER A 56 10.09 9.56 -12.43
CA SER A 56 10.56 9.26 -13.79
C SER A 56 9.44 9.25 -14.83
N LYS A 57 8.19 9.04 -14.40
CA LYS A 57 6.98 9.15 -15.23
C LYS A 57 6.26 10.49 -15.09
N GLY A 58 6.82 11.48 -14.38
CA GLY A 58 6.24 12.83 -14.27
C GLY A 58 4.97 12.91 -13.41
N LEU A 59 4.77 11.96 -12.50
CA LEU A 59 3.58 11.78 -11.66
C LEU A 59 3.64 12.56 -10.34
N GLY A 60 4.77 13.22 -10.06
CA GLY A 60 4.94 14.18 -8.98
C GLY A 60 4.92 15.60 -9.51
N GLY A 61 3.74 16.22 -9.55
CA GLY A 61 3.58 17.68 -9.59
C GLY A 61 4.38 18.43 -10.66
N GLU A 62 4.14 18.16 -11.93
CA GLU A 62 3.99 19.16 -13.01
C GLU A 62 3.68 18.39 -14.28
N LYS A 63 2.63 18.82 -15.00
CA LYS A 63 2.29 18.34 -16.33
C LYS A 63 3.53 18.41 -17.22
N LYS A 64 4.23 17.30 -17.42
CA LYS A 64 4.96 17.07 -18.65
C LYS A 64 4.11 16.18 -19.51
N GLU A 65 3.42 16.84 -20.45
CA GLU A 65 2.90 16.19 -21.65
C GLU A 65 4.01 15.33 -22.23
N ALA A 66 3.90 14.02 -22.05
CA ALA A 66 4.69 13.08 -22.82
C ALA A 66 4.16 13.18 -24.26
N LYS A 67 4.89 13.95 -25.09
CA LYS A 67 4.82 13.82 -26.55
C LYS A 67 5.28 12.41 -26.92
N SER A 68 4.35 11.47 -26.94
CA SER A 68 4.46 10.29 -27.79
C SER A 68 3.38 10.40 -28.85
N ASP A 69 3.77 11.00 -29.97
CA ASP A 69 3.19 10.74 -31.29
C ASP A 69 3.47 9.28 -31.68
N GLU A 70 2.90 8.31 -30.96
CA GLU A 70 2.82 6.95 -31.46
C GLU A 70 1.35 6.49 -31.50
N GLU A 71 0.98 6.10 -32.70
CA GLU A 71 -0.29 5.67 -33.26
C GLU A 71 -0.79 4.35 -32.64
N GLY A 72 -0.77 4.26 -31.31
CA GLY A 72 -1.32 3.14 -30.55
C GLY A 72 -2.81 3.32 -30.22
N PRO A 73 -3.57 2.23 -30.04
CA PRO A 73 -4.99 2.31 -29.69
C PRO A 73 -5.16 3.07 -28.37
N LYS A 74 -6.02 4.07 -28.39
CA LYS A 74 -6.32 4.90 -27.21
C LYS A 74 -7.39 4.23 -26.38
N LEU A 75 -7.26 4.34 -25.07
CA LEU A 75 -8.13 3.68 -24.10
C LEU A 75 -8.93 4.70 -23.31
N ARG A 76 -10.21 4.37 -23.08
CA ARG A 76 -11.04 5.01 -22.08
C ARG A 76 -11.55 3.94 -21.12
N ILE A 77 -11.26 4.07 -19.84
CA ILE A 77 -11.75 3.14 -18.81
C ILE A 77 -12.78 3.86 -17.94
N GLU A 78 -14.02 3.39 -17.95
CA GLU A 78 -15.09 3.97 -17.14
C GLU A 78 -14.92 3.60 -15.67
N ASN A 79 -14.63 2.34 -15.38
CA ASN A 79 -14.48 1.84 -14.03
C ASN A 79 -13.28 0.93 -13.88
N LEU A 80 -12.43 1.22 -12.91
CA LEU A 80 -11.42 0.29 -12.43
C LEU A 80 -11.56 0.07 -10.94
N TYR A 81 -11.65 -1.20 -10.56
CA TYR A 81 -11.79 -1.63 -9.18
C TYR A 81 -10.61 -2.49 -8.76
N VAL A 82 -10.06 -2.21 -7.59
CA VAL A 82 -9.17 -3.11 -6.86
C VAL A 82 -9.86 -3.43 -5.54
N ARG A 83 -10.23 -4.69 -5.33
CA ARG A 83 -11.10 -5.10 -4.20
C ARG A 83 -10.55 -6.32 -3.50
N ASN A 84 -10.94 -6.47 -2.23
CA ASN A 84 -10.61 -7.62 -1.39
C ASN A 84 -9.10 -7.88 -1.24
N GLY A 85 -8.28 -6.85 -1.43
CA GLY A 85 -6.83 -6.98 -1.34
C GLY A 85 -6.35 -7.19 0.09
N LYS A 86 -5.22 -7.87 0.23
CA LYS A 86 -4.55 -8.13 1.50
C LYS A 86 -3.12 -7.62 1.45
N VAL A 87 -2.71 -7.04 2.56
CA VAL A 87 -1.39 -6.51 2.77
C VAL A 87 -0.82 -7.16 4.03
N ALA A 88 0.29 -7.87 3.92
CA ALA A 88 0.98 -8.48 5.06
C ALA A 88 2.27 -7.73 5.36
N LEU A 89 2.62 -7.60 6.64
CA LEU A 89 3.88 -7.04 7.11
C LEU A 89 4.67 -8.11 7.87
N LYS A 90 5.89 -8.37 7.43
CA LYS A 90 6.83 -9.34 7.99
C LYS A 90 8.17 -8.65 8.24
N THR A 91 8.58 -8.57 9.49
CA THR A 91 9.82 -7.87 9.87
C THR A 91 10.53 -8.59 11.03
N GLY A 92 11.78 -8.22 11.30
CA GLY A 92 12.49 -8.71 12.49
C GLY A 92 11.73 -8.49 13.81
N PHE A 93 11.03 -7.36 13.97
CA PHE A 93 10.25 -7.08 15.19
C PHE A 93 8.96 -7.92 15.30
N THR A 94 8.45 -8.47 14.19
CA THR A 94 7.35 -9.44 14.20
C THR A 94 7.80 -10.86 14.54
N LEU A 95 9.09 -11.07 14.84
CA LEU A 95 9.68 -12.40 15.07
C LEU A 95 9.41 -13.37 13.90
N GLY A 96 9.36 -12.83 12.67
CA GLY A 96 9.07 -13.59 11.45
C GLY A 96 7.58 -13.89 11.21
N LYS A 97 6.65 -13.43 12.05
CA LYS A 97 5.21 -13.59 11.83
C LYS A 97 4.66 -12.49 10.92
N GLU A 98 3.63 -12.82 10.14
CA GLU A 98 2.95 -11.84 9.31
C GLU A 98 1.86 -11.11 10.10
N ILE A 99 1.90 -9.77 10.05
CA ILE A 99 0.81 -8.91 10.51
C ILE A 99 0.03 -8.46 9.29
N GLY A 100 -1.19 -8.97 9.13
CA GLY A 100 -2.07 -8.65 8.01
C GLY A 100 -2.90 -7.38 8.21
N GLY A 101 -3.22 -6.73 7.10
CA GLY A 101 -4.20 -5.65 6.97
C GLY A 101 -4.97 -5.77 5.65
N SER A 102 -6.20 -5.28 5.63
CA SER A 102 -7.02 -5.26 4.42
C SER A 102 -6.70 -4.03 3.57
N LEU A 103 -6.53 -4.23 2.26
CA LEU A 103 -6.46 -3.13 1.30
C LEU A 103 -7.87 -2.59 1.08
N PRO A 104 -8.12 -1.28 1.32
CA PRO A 104 -9.41 -0.68 0.99
C PRO A 104 -9.70 -0.81 -0.50
N THR A 105 -10.99 -0.84 -0.84
CA THR A 105 -11.40 -0.85 -2.25
C THR A 105 -10.90 0.42 -2.92
N ILE A 106 -10.14 0.25 -4.00
CA ILE A 106 -9.68 1.33 -4.87
C ILE A 106 -10.66 1.40 -6.03
N HIS A 107 -11.23 2.58 -6.26
CA HIS A 107 -12.09 2.84 -7.41
C HIS A 107 -11.55 4.03 -8.18
N LEU A 108 -11.05 3.78 -9.38
CA LEU A 108 -10.73 4.82 -10.34
C LEU A 108 -11.86 4.89 -11.38
N LYS A 109 -12.29 6.11 -11.68
CA LYS A 109 -13.32 6.39 -12.69
C LYS A 109 -12.73 7.24 -13.80
N ASP A 110 -13.29 7.08 -15.00
CA ASP A 110 -13.10 7.99 -16.11
C ASP A 110 -11.63 8.18 -16.53
N ILE A 111 -10.85 7.09 -16.48
CA ILE A 111 -9.45 7.09 -16.92
C ILE A 111 -9.42 7.32 -18.43
N GLY A 112 -8.74 8.40 -18.85
CA GLY A 112 -8.65 8.76 -20.26
C GLY A 112 -9.89 9.44 -20.84
N GLU A 113 -10.82 9.91 -19.99
CA GLU A 113 -11.98 10.67 -20.45
C GLU A 113 -11.59 12.05 -21.04
N LYS A 114 -10.51 12.66 -20.55
CA LYS A 114 -10.09 13.99 -21.00
C LYS A 114 -9.37 13.91 -22.34
N GLY A 115 -10.00 14.44 -23.40
CA GLY A 115 -9.38 14.60 -24.73
C GLY A 115 -9.67 13.45 -25.68
N LYS A 116 -8.63 12.90 -26.33
CA LYS A 116 -8.76 11.87 -27.37
C LYS A 116 -8.67 10.42 -26.84
N GLY A 117 -8.88 10.17 -25.55
CA GLY A 117 -8.52 8.90 -24.90
C GLY A 117 -7.10 8.92 -24.32
N ALA A 118 -6.83 8.07 -23.34
CA ALA A 118 -5.51 7.92 -22.73
C ALA A 118 -4.68 6.85 -23.46
N THR A 119 -3.38 7.08 -23.55
CA THR A 119 -2.45 6.03 -23.98
C THR A 119 -2.40 4.90 -22.93
N ILE A 120 -1.99 3.71 -23.35
CA ILE A 120 -1.77 2.56 -22.44
C ILE A 120 -0.81 2.94 -21.30
N GLY A 121 0.21 3.76 -21.60
CA GLY A 121 1.16 4.26 -20.60
C GLY A 121 0.50 5.14 -19.53
N GLU A 122 -0.35 6.09 -19.93
CA GLU A 122 -1.08 6.97 -19.01
C GLU A 122 -2.09 6.20 -18.15
N VAL A 123 -2.80 5.23 -18.75
CA VAL A 123 -3.72 4.35 -18.03
C VAL A 123 -2.98 3.53 -16.98
N THR A 124 -1.92 2.82 -17.39
CA THR A 124 -1.12 1.97 -16.49
C THR A 124 -0.55 2.79 -15.35
N SER A 125 -0.06 3.99 -15.65
CA SER A 125 0.48 4.94 -14.69
C SER A 125 -0.53 5.35 -13.60
N GLN A 126 -1.77 5.70 -13.98
CA GLN A 126 -2.82 6.07 -13.03
C GLN A 126 -3.21 4.89 -12.12
N ILE A 127 -3.29 3.69 -12.68
CA ILE A 127 -3.63 2.47 -11.95
C ILE A 127 -2.54 2.14 -10.92
N VAL A 128 -1.28 2.11 -11.35
CA VAL A 128 -0.13 1.82 -10.49
C VAL A 128 -0.04 2.85 -9.37
N SER A 129 -0.22 4.14 -9.68
CA SER A 129 -0.15 5.21 -8.69
C SER A 129 -1.23 5.07 -7.61
N ALA A 130 -2.46 4.73 -7.99
CA ALA A 130 -3.55 4.53 -7.04
C ALA A 130 -3.31 3.31 -6.14
N ILE A 131 -2.89 2.19 -6.75
CA ILE A 131 -2.55 0.96 -6.01
C ILE A 131 -1.45 1.25 -5.00
N VAL A 132 -0.35 1.87 -5.43
CA VAL A 132 0.76 2.12 -4.51
C VAL A 132 0.40 3.12 -3.41
N GLY A 133 -0.35 4.18 -3.72
CA GLY A 133 -0.83 5.12 -2.70
C GLY A 133 -1.61 4.42 -1.59
N SER A 134 -2.57 3.57 -1.96
CA SER A 134 -3.37 2.80 -1.00
C SER A 134 -2.54 1.78 -0.23
N VAL A 135 -1.66 1.05 -0.91
CA VAL A 135 -0.78 0.04 -0.32
C VAL A 135 0.23 0.66 0.66
N THR A 136 0.76 1.83 0.33
CA THR A 136 1.67 2.61 1.19
C THR A 136 0.94 3.09 2.45
N ASN A 137 -0.29 3.56 2.33
CA ASN A 137 -1.08 4.01 3.48
C ASN A 137 -1.39 2.87 4.45
N VAL A 138 -1.83 1.72 3.94
CA VAL A 138 -2.04 0.52 4.77
C VAL A 138 -0.74 0.08 5.44
N GLY A 139 0.37 0.03 4.69
CA GLY A 139 1.69 -0.31 5.23
C GLY A 139 2.13 0.61 6.38
N LYS A 140 1.96 1.93 6.24
CA LYS A 140 2.22 2.91 7.30
C LYS A 140 1.35 2.67 8.53
N SER A 141 0.05 2.45 8.34
CA SER A 141 -0.87 2.16 9.46
C SER A 141 -0.50 0.87 10.20
N LEU A 142 -0.12 -0.19 9.47
CA LEU A 142 0.36 -1.44 10.06
C LEU A 142 1.66 -1.23 10.86
N PHE A 143 2.60 -0.47 10.31
CA PHE A 143 3.86 -0.16 10.98
C PHE A 143 3.66 0.69 12.24
N ASP A 144 2.87 1.76 12.15
CA ASP A 144 2.56 2.62 13.29
C ASP A 144 1.82 1.87 14.39
N GLY A 145 0.86 1.02 14.02
CA GLY A 145 0.15 0.14 14.94
C GLY A 145 1.09 -0.81 15.68
N ALA A 146 1.99 -1.47 14.94
CA ALA A 146 2.98 -2.36 15.53
C ALA A 146 3.96 -1.62 16.46
N GLN A 147 4.42 -0.43 16.07
CA GLN A 147 5.33 0.39 16.88
C GLN A 147 4.65 0.87 18.17
N LYS A 148 3.38 1.30 18.11
CA LYS A 148 2.62 1.70 19.30
C LYS A 148 2.42 0.53 20.26
N ALA A 149 2.10 -0.66 19.74
CA ALA A 149 1.95 -1.87 20.56
C ALA A 149 3.27 -2.22 21.29
N LEU A 150 4.41 -2.15 20.60
CA LEU A 150 5.73 -2.36 21.20
C LEU A 150 6.06 -1.33 22.29
N LYS A 151 5.79 -0.04 22.04
CA LYS A 151 6.01 1.02 23.04
C LYS A 151 5.13 0.81 24.28
N GLY A 152 3.84 0.52 24.09
CA GLY A 152 2.93 0.25 25.19
C GLY A 152 3.35 -0.96 26.04
N ALA A 153 3.84 -2.03 25.39
CA ALA A 153 4.38 -3.19 26.09
C ALA A 153 5.64 -2.85 26.91
N ALA A 154 6.57 -2.07 26.35
CA ALA A 154 7.77 -1.63 27.03
C ALA A 154 7.46 -0.71 28.24
N GLU A 155 6.53 0.23 28.09
CA GLU A 155 6.09 1.11 29.17
C GLU A 155 5.36 0.32 30.28
N GLY A 156 4.55 -0.66 29.91
CA GLY A 156 3.90 -1.58 30.87
C GLY A 156 4.91 -2.39 31.66
N ALA A 157 5.92 -2.96 30.99
CA ALA A 157 7.00 -3.69 31.64
C ALA A 157 7.82 -2.78 32.58
N LYS A 158 8.14 -1.55 32.16
CA LYS A 158 8.85 -0.57 32.98
C LYS A 158 8.07 -0.22 34.25
N LYS A 159 6.76 0.05 34.14
CA LYS A 159 5.90 0.32 35.30
C LYS A 159 5.82 -0.85 36.27
N LEU A 160 5.79 -2.09 35.78
CA LEU A 160 5.81 -3.29 36.63
C LEU A 160 7.14 -3.45 37.37
N LEU A 161 8.27 -3.16 36.70
CA LEU A 161 9.59 -3.21 37.34
C LEU A 161 9.76 -2.11 38.40
N GLU A 162 9.36 -0.87 38.10
CA GLU A 162 9.38 0.26 39.03
C GLU A 162 8.42 0.06 40.23
N GLY A 163 7.23 -0.49 39.96
CA GLY A 163 6.24 -0.85 40.99
C GLY A 163 6.72 -2.00 41.88
N GLY A 164 7.33 -3.03 41.30
CA GLY A 164 7.90 -4.17 42.02
C GLY A 164 9.09 -3.79 42.90
N GLN A 165 9.97 -2.90 42.44
CA GLN A 165 11.06 -2.33 43.25
C GLN A 165 10.52 -1.54 44.45
N THR A 166 9.43 -0.78 44.27
CA THR A 166 8.81 0.01 45.35
C THR A 166 8.18 -0.89 46.43
N VAL A 167 7.62 -2.05 46.05
CA VAL A 167 7.06 -3.04 46.99
C VAL A 167 8.16 -3.80 47.74
N LEU A 168 9.23 -4.24 47.05
CA LEU A 168 10.36 -4.94 47.69
C LEU A 168 11.10 -4.07 48.72
N VAL A 169 11.28 -2.76 48.44
CA VAL A 169 11.92 -1.84 49.38
C VAL A 169 11.07 -1.59 50.63
N ARG A 170 9.73 -1.67 50.53
CA ARG A 170 8.83 -1.54 51.70
C ARG A 170 8.79 -2.79 52.57
N CYS A 171 8.91 -3.99 52.00
CA CYS A 171 8.96 -5.23 52.78
C CYS A 171 10.27 -5.43 53.56
N SER A 172 11.39 -4.88 53.09
CA SER A 172 12.69 -4.94 53.79
C SER A 172 12.75 -4.04 55.03
N LYS A 173 11.81 -3.10 55.19
CA LYS A 173 11.76 -2.12 56.28
C LYS A 173 10.67 -2.49 57.31
N ALA A 174 10.64 -3.75 57.75
CA ALA A 174 9.84 -4.14 58.91
C ALA A 174 10.49 -3.57 60.19
N PRO A 175 9.74 -2.93 61.10
CA PRO A 175 10.31 -2.43 62.35
C PRO A 175 10.82 -3.60 63.21
N PRO A 176 11.93 -3.43 63.96
CA PRO A 176 12.38 -4.46 64.88
C PRO A 176 11.27 -4.75 65.90
N SER A 177 11.01 -6.04 66.11
CA SER A 177 10.04 -6.56 67.08
C SER A 177 10.32 -6.01 68.48
N PRO A 178 9.26 -5.75 69.27
CA PRO A 178 9.34 -5.09 70.58
C PRO A 178 10.09 -5.88 71.64
#